data_AF-A0A535CKY3-F1
#
_entry.id   AF-A0A535CKY3-F1
#
_cell.length_a   1.000
_cell.length_b   1.000
_cell.length_c   1.000
_cell.angle_alpha   90.00
_cell.angle_beta   90.00
_cell.angle_gamma   90.00
#
_symmetry.space_group_name_H-M   'P 1'
#
loop_
_entity.id
_entity.type
_entity.pdbx_description
1 polymer ?
#
loop_
_entity_poly.entity_id
_entity_poly.type
_entity_poly.pdbx_seq_one_letter_code
_entity_poly.pdbx_strand_id
1 'polypeptide(L)'
;MRACRVALNVAVSHSEREGVFESAERLCGALRGQGFGVTVASSPGLLPTLAAAPGGAPLGRSLQLTSDDVAECLLPALGTPYSDIAQPLVGVSEVTGAPVYLSMWTRPNHNAVIVGSSGSGKSVAAKTMLVRHLMDGGCCTVIDPDSEYRRLMNAVGGAHIELGDDALNPLSVGAGVAPDLAAGLVLPVLSVMAGDEKGVRDGRPIRRLPDEDQGWLYTEIAAFFRRWQATRQREPILSDLVGYIHTRSAARVLTPHELERCRVITARLQRFTLGDRANVFDRPSTFPACAPSPWHTRRTSPPRSPWCSLLSWGHWRVAGCGCWWWSTRPIA
;
A
#
# COMPACT_ATOMS: atom_id res chain seq x y z
N MET A 1 -7.82 35.92 -21.31
CA MET A 1 -6.79 36.58 -20.46
C MET A 1 -6.26 35.55 -19.48
N ARG A 2 -4.94 35.31 -19.44
CA ARG A 2 -4.34 34.50 -18.37
C ARG A 2 -4.38 35.32 -17.08
N ALA A 3 -4.92 34.76 -16.00
CA ALA A 3 -4.96 35.42 -14.71
C ALA A 3 -3.52 35.64 -14.21
N CYS A 4 -3.15 36.90 -13.94
CA CYS A 4 -1.89 37.23 -13.29
C CYS A 4 -2.01 36.85 -11.82
N ARG A 5 -1.12 35.98 -11.32
CA ARG A 5 -1.01 35.68 -9.89
C ARG A 5 0.12 36.52 -9.32
N VAL A 6 -0.19 37.32 -8.30
CA VAL A 6 0.78 38.15 -7.59
C VAL A 6 0.94 37.59 -6.19
N ALA A 7 2.18 37.31 -5.80
CA ALA A 7 2.54 36.91 -4.44
C ALA A 7 3.28 38.05 -3.74
N LEU A 8 2.97 38.29 -2.46
CA LEU A 8 3.55 39.36 -1.65
C LEU A 8 4.17 38.75 -0.39
N ASN A 9 5.42 39.10 -0.11
CA ASN A 9 6.10 38.73 1.13
C ASN A 9 6.16 39.95 2.06
N VAL A 10 5.68 39.82 3.29
CA VAL A 10 5.67 40.90 4.28
C VAL A 10 6.39 40.45 5.54
N ALA A 11 7.45 41.16 5.93
CA ALA A 11 8.16 40.94 7.18
C ALA A 11 7.59 41.85 8.27
N VAL A 12 7.30 41.26 9.44
CA VAL A 12 6.81 42.00 10.62
C VAL A 12 7.88 41.93 11.70
N SER A 13 8.30 43.08 12.21
CA SER A 13 9.29 43.20 13.29
C SER A 13 8.70 43.95 14.47
N HIS A 14 9.12 43.56 15.68
CA HIS A 14 8.73 44.20 16.93
C HIS A 14 9.86 44.02 17.96
N SER A 15 9.97 44.92 18.94
CA SER A 15 10.99 44.85 20.00
C SER A 15 10.77 43.66 20.94
N GLU A 16 9.53 43.19 21.05
CA GLU A 16 9.10 42.06 21.89
C GLU A 16 8.45 40.96 21.05
N ARG A 17 8.73 39.69 21.39
CA ARG A 17 8.27 38.51 20.64
C ARG A 17 6.75 38.41 20.53
N GLU A 18 6.03 38.71 21.62
CA GLU A 18 4.57 38.66 21.67
C GLU A 18 3.94 39.69 20.73
N GLY A 19 4.51 40.90 20.68
CA GLY A 19 4.08 41.95 19.75
C GLY A 19 4.33 41.62 18.27
N VAL A 20 5.30 40.76 17.94
CA VAL A 20 5.47 40.24 16.56
C VAL A 20 4.26 39.38 16.17
N PHE A 21 3.83 38.47 17.05
CA PHE A 21 2.70 37.59 16.77
C PHE A 21 1.39 38.36 16.67
N GLU A 22 1.13 39.29 17.59
CA GLU A 22 -0.07 40.11 17.56
C GLU A 22 -0.14 40.97 16.28
N SER A 23 0.99 41.57 15.88
CA SER A 23 1.08 42.36 14.66
C SER A 23 0.91 41.50 13.40
N ALA A 24 1.47 40.29 13.38
CA ALA A 24 1.31 39.34 12.29
C ALA A 24 -0.14 38.86 12.17
N GLU A 25 -0.82 38.58 13.28
CA GLU A 25 -2.24 38.17 13.28
C GLU A 25 -3.14 39.28 12.75
N ARG A 26 -2.94 40.54 13.20
CA ARG A 26 -3.69 41.70 12.70
C ARG A 26 -3.51 41.88 11.18
N LEU A 27 -2.28 41.76 10.68
CA LEU A 27 -1.97 41.83 9.25
C LEU A 27 -2.64 40.68 8.48
N CYS A 28 -2.58 39.45 8.99
CA CYS A 28 -3.23 38.30 8.36
C CYS A 28 -4.75 38.47 8.28
N GLY A 29 -5.36 38.99 9.34
CA GLY A 29 -6.79 39.31 9.38
C GLY A 29 -7.16 40.34 8.31
N ALA A 30 -6.38 41.42 8.19
CA ALA A 30 -6.61 42.45 7.17
C ALA A 30 -6.50 41.90 5.75
N LEU A 31 -5.45 41.12 5.45
CA LEU A 31 -5.23 40.54 4.13
C LEU A 31 -6.31 39.51 3.75
N ARG A 32 -6.71 38.64 4.69
CA ARG A 32 -7.83 37.70 4.47
C ARG A 32 -9.15 38.44 4.23
N GLY A 33 -9.38 39.55 4.95
CA GLY A 33 -10.54 40.41 4.74
C GLY A 33 -10.63 41.01 3.34
N GLN A 34 -9.49 41.14 2.65
CA GLN A 34 -9.40 41.59 1.26
C GLN A 34 -9.39 40.43 0.24
N GLY A 35 -9.64 39.19 0.69
CA GLY A 35 -9.73 38.01 -0.16
C GLY A 35 -8.40 37.35 -0.51
N PHE A 36 -7.29 37.72 0.14
CA PHE A 36 -6.00 37.05 -0.06
C PHE A 36 -5.91 35.72 0.69
N GLY A 37 -5.32 34.71 0.05
CA GLY A 37 -4.84 33.51 0.75
C GLY A 37 -3.58 33.85 1.55
N VAL A 38 -3.58 33.58 2.85
CA VAL A 38 -2.48 33.94 3.75
C VAL A 38 -1.97 32.72 4.51
N THR A 39 -0.68 32.43 4.30
CA THR A 39 0.07 31.39 5.01
C THR A 39 1.07 32.06 5.95
N VAL A 40 1.03 31.72 7.24
CA VAL A 40 1.99 32.22 8.22
C VAL A 40 3.07 31.17 8.43
N ALA A 41 4.33 31.56 8.28
CA ALA A 41 5.47 30.71 8.59
C ALA A 41 6.27 31.33 9.74
N SER A 42 6.60 30.55 10.75
CA SER A 42 7.40 30.99 11.90
C SER A 42 8.77 30.30 11.91
N SER A 43 9.87 31.03 11.69
CA SER A 43 11.28 30.73 12.10
C SER A 43 12.30 31.56 11.28
N PRO A 44 13.55 31.82 11.76
CA PRO A 44 14.57 32.68 11.12
C PRO A 44 15.06 32.25 9.72
N GLY A 45 14.59 31.10 9.22
CA GLY A 45 14.97 30.56 7.92
C GLY A 45 14.42 31.32 6.70
N LEU A 46 13.63 32.38 6.92
CA LEU A 46 13.00 33.16 5.85
C LEU A 46 13.86 34.28 5.26
N LEU A 47 14.95 34.68 5.93
CA LEU A 47 15.84 35.75 5.46
C LEU A 47 16.47 35.44 4.08
N PRO A 48 16.96 34.22 3.80
CA PRO A 48 17.44 33.83 2.49
C PRO A 48 16.32 33.79 1.43
N THR A 49 15.10 33.41 1.81
CA THR A 49 13.92 33.36 0.93
C THR A 49 13.44 34.76 0.53
N LEU A 50 13.51 35.72 1.47
CA LEU A 50 13.28 37.15 1.21
C LEU A 50 14.36 37.74 0.29
N ALA A 51 15.61 37.26 0.36
CA ALA A 51 16.69 37.68 -0.52
C ALA A 51 16.60 37.09 -1.95
N ALA A 52 15.91 35.96 -2.12
CA ALA A 52 15.66 35.33 -3.42
C ALA A 52 14.34 35.78 -4.08
N ALA A 53 13.48 36.51 -3.37
CA ALA A 53 12.24 37.07 -3.91
C ALA A 53 12.52 38.23 -4.89
N PRO A 54 11.66 38.48 -5.89
CA PRO A 54 11.76 39.67 -6.75
C PRO A 54 11.75 40.95 -5.88
N GLY A 55 12.89 41.65 -5.80
CA GLY A 55 13.08 42.83 -4.95
C GLY A 55 13.80 42.61 -3.61
N GLY A 56 14.32 41.42 -3.34
CA GLY A 56 15.18 41.12 -2.18
C GLY A 56 16.56 41.79 -2.25
N ALA A 57 17.21 41.99 -1.10
CA ALA A 57 18.57 42.51 -1.04
C ALA A 57 19.56 41.57 -1.77
N PRO A 58 20.51 42.08 -2.56
CA PRO A 58 21.36 41.25 -3.41
C PRO A 58 22.31 40.38 -2.56
N LEU A 59 22.22 39.06 -2.72
CA LEU A 59 23.28 38.15 -2.28
C LEU A 59 24.45 38.24 -3.26
N GLY A 60 25.69 38.24 -2.75
CA GLY A 60 26.92 38.36 -3.54
C GLY A 60 27.17 37.25 -4.58
N ARG A 61 26.32 36.22 -4.63
CA ARG A 61 26.22 35.26 -5.73
C ARG A 61 24.75 34.97 -6.04
N SER A 62 24.36 35.23 -7.29
CA SER A 62 23.04 34.86 -7.82
C SER A 62 23.03 33.36 -8.14
N LEU A 63 22.10 32.63 -7.55
CA LEU A 63 21.76 31.27 -7.97
C LEU A 63 20.41 31.35 -8.70
N GLN A 64 20.42 31.20 -10.02
CA GLN A 64 19.17 31.09 -10.77
C GLN A 64 18.60 29.68 -10.57
N LEU A 65 17.52 29.58 -9.79
CA LEU A 65 16.73 28.37 -9.65
C LEU A 65 15.60 28.43 -10.69
N THR A 66 15.57 27.45 -11.59
CA THR A 66 14.70 27.45 -12.77
C THR A 66 13.36 26.73 -12.56
N SER A 67 13.11 26.19 -11.37
CA SER A 67 11.87 25.48 -11.03
C SER A 67 11.52 25.58 -9.54
N ASP A 68 10.23 25.80 -9.28
CA ASP A 68 9.68 25.93 -7.92
C ASP A 68 9.90 24.65 -7.08
N ASP A 69 9.86 23.48 -7.74
CA ASP A 69 10.09 22.17 -7.11
C ASP A 69 11.52 22.01 -6.55
N VAL A 70 12.53 22.60 -7.20
CA VAL A 70 13.92 22.53 -6.74
C VAL A 70 14.14 23.45 -5.53
N ALA A 71 13.44 24.59 -5.48
CA ALA A 71 13.45 25.47 -4.32
C ALA A 71 12.76 24.81 -3.11
N GLU A 72 11.63 24.10 -3.31
CA GLU A 72 10.96 23.31 -2.27
C GLU A 72 11.83 22.16 -1.74
N CYS A 73 12.58 21.47 -2.60
CA CYS A 73 13.44 20.36 -2.19
C CYS A 73 14.74 20.80 -1.49
N LEU A 74 15.16 22.05 -1.63
CA LEU A 74 16.32 22.64 -0.95
C LEU A 74 15.96 23.37 0.36
N LEU A 75 14.67 23.44 0.70
CA LEU A 75 14.14 23.91 1.99
C LEU A 75 14.19 22.94 3.20
N PRO A 76 14.82 21.73 3.20
CA PRO A 76 14.95 20.93 4.43
C PRO A 76 15.73 21.63 5.55
N ALA A 77 16.47 22.70 5.25
CA ALA A 77 17.21 23.47 6.24
C ALA A 77 16.42 24.63 6.88
N LEU A 78 15.23 25.00 6.38
CA LEU A 78 14.62 26.31 6.71
C LEU A 78 13.11 26.31 7.02
N GLY A 79 12.41 25.17 6.92
CA GLY A 79 11.02 25.02 7.37
C GLY A 79 10.58 23.56 7.34
N THR A 80 9.51 23.20 8.06
CA THR A 80 8.86 21.88 7.93
C THR A 80 7.90 21.91 6.74
N PRO A 81 8.20 21.28 5.58
CA PRO A 81 7.29 21.19 4.40
C PRO A 81 6.07 20.29 4.66
N TYR A 82 5.76 20.07 5.94
CA TYR A 82 4.78 19.16 6.51
C TYR A 82 3.98 19.93 7.56
N SER A 83 3.55 21.16 7.27
CA SER A 83 2.87 22.04 8.24
C SER A 83 1.38 22.21 7.95
N ASP A 84 0.84 21.44 7.01
CA ASP A 84 -0.58 21.47 6.66
C ASP A 84 -1.42 20.74 7.73
N ILE A 85 -2.04 21.51 8.62
CA ILE A 85 -2.85 21.01 9.72
C ILE A 85 -4.09 20.22 9.27
N ALA A 86 -4.48 20.31 7.99
CA ALA A 86 -5.55 19.48 7.44
C ALA A 86 -5.09 18.03 7.21
N GLN A 87 -3.78 17.77 7.20
CA GLN A 87 -3.21 16.44 7.06
C GLN A 87 -3.03 15.78 8.43
N PRO A 88 -2.94 14.44 8.49
CA PRO A 88 -2.71 13.79 9.75
C PRO A 88 -1.32 14.11 10.31
N LEU A 89 -1.25 14.40 11.61
CA LEU A 89 0.02 14.55 12.32
C LEU A 89 0.87 13.29 12.09
N VAL A 90 2.19 13.37 12.08
CA VAL A 90 3.10 12.22 12.00
C VAL A 90 4.08 12.28 13.17
N GLY A 91 4.63 13.46 13.46
CA GLY A 91 5.52 13.66 14.59
C GLY A 91 5.85 15.12 14.80
N VAL A 92 7.04 15.38 15.33
CA VAL A 92 7.61 16.72 15.49
C VAL A 92 8.99 16.74 14.87
N SER A 93 9.39 17.90 14.34
CA SER A 93 10.77 18.12 13.93
C SER A 93 11.65 18.24 15.16
N GLU A 94 12.69 17.41 15.28
CA GLU A 94 13.65 17.51 16.37
C GLU A 94 14.44 18.82 16.35
N VAL A 95 14.61 19.40 15.15
CA VAL A 95 15.39 20.64 14.97
C VAL A 95 14.60 21.86 15.39
N THR A 96 13.31 21.93 15.02
CA THR A 96 12.48 23.14 15.21
C THR A 96 11.41 23.00 16.28
N GLY A 97 11.13 21.77 16.74
CA GLY A 97 9.98 21.45 17.59
C GLY A 97 8.63 21.56 16.88
N ALA A 98 8.61 21.92 15.59
CA ALA A 98 7.37 22.13 14.85
C ALA A 98 6.65 20.78 14.58
N PRO A 99 5.32 20.74 14.67
CA PRO A 99 4.56 19.55 14.28
C PRO A 99 4.73 19.26 12.78
N VAL A 100 4.79 17.97 12.46
CA VAL A 100 4.94 17.44 11.10
C VAL A 100 3.65 16.71 10.76
N TYR A 101 2.90 17.22 9.79
CA TYR A 101 1.67 16.67 9.22
C TYR A 101 1.93 16.15 7.81
N LEU A 102 1.50 14.91 7.55
CA LEU A 102 1.74 14.25 6.26
C LEU A 102 0.59 13.33 5.89
N SER A 103 0.04 13.59 4.71
CA SER A 103 -0.83 12.67 3.99
C SER A 103 -0.14 12.21 2.70
N MET A 104 -0.22 10.92 2.40
CA MET A 104 0.26 10.42 1.10
C MET A 104 -0.70 10.75 -0.03
N TRP A 105 -1.97 11.00 0.28
CA TRP A 105 -3.01 11.32 -0.70
C TRP A 105 -2.88 12.71 -1.31
N THR A 106 -2.07 13.58 -0.72
CA THR A 106 -1.76 14.91 -1.26
C THR A 106 -0.50 14.90 -2.14
N ARG A 107 0.11 13.73 -2.35
CA ARG A 107 1.34 13.58 -3.13
C ARG A 107 1.03 13.07 -4.54
N PRO A 108 1.84 13.40 -5.56
CA PRO A 108 1.69 12.82 -6.89
C PRO A 108 1.76 11.28 -6.91
N ASN A 109 2.47 10.70 -5.94
CA ASN A 109 2.55 9.27 -5.71
C ASN A 109 2.17 8.96 -4.26
N HIS A 110 1.17 8.11 -4.06
CA HIS A 110 0.61 7.79 -2.74
C HIS A 110 1.37 6.67 -1.99
N ASN A 111 2.50 6.21 -2.52
CA ASN A 111 3.31 5.18 -1.88
C ASN A 111 4.29 5.79 -0.87
N ALA A 112 4.50 5.12 0.26
CA ALA A 112 5.60 5.38 1.19
C ALA A 112 6.41 4.13 1.47
N VAL A 113 7.67 4.35 1.81
CA VAL A 113 8.59 3.32 2.28
C VAL A 113 9.11 3.76 3.65
N ILE A 114 8.92 2.93 4.67
CA ILE A 114 9.44 3.16 6.03
C ILE A 114 10.62 2.22 6.24
N VAL A 115 11.83 2.78 6.37
CA VAL A 115 13.08 2.03 6.54
C VAL A 115 13.71 2.40 7.88
N GLY A 116 14.36 1.42 8.52
CA GLY A 116 15.03 1.62 9.80
C GLY A 116 15.61 0.32 10.36
N SER A 117 16.58 0.41 11.26
CA SER A 117 17.13 -0.74 11.98
C SER A 117 16.13 -1.34 12.97
N SER A 118 16.36 -2.57 13.44
CA SER A 118 15.54 -3.15 14.50
C SER A 118 15.53 -2.22 15.73
N GLY A 119 14.37 -2.00 16.33
CA GLY A 119 14.21 -1.07 17.46
C GLY A 119 14.09 0.42 17.11
N SER A 120 14.27 0.83 15.84
CA SER A 120 14.25 2.25 15.44
C SER A 120 12.85 2.89 15.41
N GLY A 121 11.82 2.24 15.94
CA GLY A 121 10.45 2.74 15.91
C GLY A 121 9.68 2.54 14.58
N LYS A 122 10.17 1.74 13.63
CA LYS A 122 9.47 1.46 12.35
C LYS A 122 7.99 1.06 12.54
N SER A 123 7.73 0.05 13.36
CA SER A 123 6.37 -0.45 13.59
C SER A 123 5.50 0.61 14.28
N VAL A 124 6.08 1.47 15.12
CA VAL A 124 5.36 2.58 15.77
C VAL A 124 4.95 3.63 14.73
N ALA A 125 5.88 4.04 13.86
CA ALA A 125 5.61 4.97 12.78
C ALA A 125 4.53 4.43 11.83
N ALA A 126 4.66 3.17 11.39
CA ALA A 126 3.70 2.52 10.49
C ALA A 126 2.29 2.41 11.11
N LYS A 127 2.19 1.95 12.37
CA LYS A 127 0.90 1.89 13.10
C LYS A 127 0.27 3.27 13.28
N THR A 128 1.09 4.28 13.57
CA THR A 128 0.63 5.66 13.74
C THR A 128 0.07 6.22 12.45
N MET A 129 0.79 6.08 11.33
CA MET A 129 0.31 6.50 10.02
C MET A 129 -0.99 5.77 9.65
N LEU A 130 -1.05 4.46 9.87
CA LEU A 130 -2.24 3.65 9.60
C LEU A 130 -3.45 4.16 10.37
N VAL A 131 -3.36 4.30 11.70
CA VAL A 131 -4.49 4.75 12.54
C VAL A 131 -4.97 6.13 12.11
N ARG A 132 -4.03 7.03 11.85
CA ARG A 132 -4.35 8.40 11.46
C ARG A 132 -5.02 8.47 10.09
N HIS A 133 -4.65 7.60 9.15
CA HIS A 133 -5.38 7.44 7.89
C HIS A 133 -6.78 6.83 8.07
N LEU A 134 -6.96 5.92 9.02
CA LEU A 134 -8.30 5.39 9.36
C LEU A 134 -9.19 6.46 9.97
N MET A 135 -8.64 7.32 10.83
CA MET A 135 -9.37 8.45 11.40
C MET A 135 -9.81 9.45 10.32
N ASP A 136 -9.04 9.58 9.25
CA ASP A 136 -9.37 10.38 8.06
C ASP A 136 -10.25 9.62 7.03
N GLY A 137 -10.97 8.57 7.48
CA GLY A 137 -11.93 7.82 6.68
C GLY A 137 -11.33 6.88 5.64
N GLY A 138 -10.03 6.56 5.73
CA GLY A 138 -9.38 5.57 4.87
C GLY A 138 -9.73 4.12 5.23
N CYS A 139 -9.39 3.21 4.32
CA CYS A 139 -9.44 1.76 4.55
C CYS A 139 -8.02 1.19 4.62
N CYS A 140 -7.80 0.15 5.42
CA CYS A 140 -6.47 -0.46 5.58
C CYS A 140 -6.44 -1.97 5.36
N THR A 141 -5.44 -2.44 4.63
CA THR A 141 -5.07 -3.86 4.61
C THR A 141 -3.62 -4.01 4.99
N VAL A 142 -3.35 -4.91 5.93
CA VAL A 142 -2.01 -5.15 6.46
C VAL A 142 -1.66 -6.63 6.30
N ILE A 143 -0.47 -6.91 5.79
CA ILE A 143 0.12 -8.25 5.77
C ILE A 143 1.14 -8.32 6.91
N ASP A 144 0.88 -9.17 7.90
CA ASP A 144 1.58 -9.18 9.19
C ASP A 144 2.03 -10.59 9.57
N PRO A 145 3.20 -11.03 9.11
CA PRO A 145 3.68 -12.39 9.41
C PRO A 145 3.99 -12.61 10.90
N ASP A 146 4.23 -11.53 11.66
CA ASP A 146 4.64 -11.59 13.07
C ASP A 146 3.50 -11.27 14.05
N SER A 147 2.27 -11.10 13.55
CA SER A 147 1.08 -10.74 14.35
C SER A 147 1.25 -9.48 15.23
N GLU A 148 2.11 -8.54 14.84
CA GLU A 148 2.37 -7.30 15.58
C GLU A 148 1.17 -6.32 15.58
N TYR A 149 0.27 -6.43 14.60
CA TYR A 149 -0.85 -5.53 14.37
C TYR A 149 -2.17 -6.07 14.92
N ARG A 150 -2.23 -7.32 15.40
CA ARG A 150 -3.46 -7.94 15.93
C ARG A 150 -4.16 -7.08 16.97
N ARG A 151 -3.42 -6.58 17.97
CA ARG A 151 -3.98 -5.71 19.02
C ARG A 151 -4.53 -4.41 18.46
N LEU A 152 -3.86 -3.84 17.46
CA LEU A 152 -4.30 -2.61 16.83
C LEU A 152 -5.58 -2.82 16.04
N MET A 153 -5.65 -3.89 15.25
CA MET A 153 -6.83 -4.25 14.45
C MET A 153 -8.05 -4.45 15.32
N ASN A 154 -7.89 -5.15 16.45
CA ASN A 154 -8.96 -5.30 17.45
C ASN A 154 -9.40 -3.95 18.03
N ALA A 155 -8.46 -3.04 18.32
CA ALA A 155 -8.77 -1.74 18.89
C ALA A 155 -9.52 -0.81 17.91
N VAL A 156 -9.28 -0.94 16.60
CA VAL A 156 -9.98 -0.16 15.56
C VAL A 156 -11.25 -0.84 15.04
N GLY A 157 -11.63 -2.00 15.59
CA GLY A 157 -12.79 -2.77 15.14
C GLY A 157 -12.61 -3.44 13.76
N GLY A 158 -11.36 -3.65 13.34
CA GLY A 158 -11.02 -4.34 12.10
C GLY A 158 -11.12 -5.86 12.21
N ALA A 159 -11.06 -6.54 11.07
CA ALA A 159 -11.02 -7.99 10.98
C ALA A 159 -9.58 -8.51 11.06
N HIS A 160 -9.37 -9.57 11.84
CA HIS A 160 -8.12 -10.31 11.91
C HIS A 160 -8.31 -11.67 11.24
N ILE A 161 -7.59 -11.93 10.16
CA ILE A 161 -7.62 -13.18 9.39
C ILE A 161 -6.35 -13.95 9.73
N GLU A 162 -6.50 -15.16 10.26
CA GLU A 162 -5.40 -16.03 10.66
C GLU A 162 -5.32 -17.23 9.71
N LEU A 163 -4.34 -17.20 8.79
CA LEU A 163 -4.19 -18.26 7.79
C LEU A 163 -3.92 -19.61 8.47
N GLY A 164 -4.74 -20.60 8.15
CA GLY A 164 -4.76 -21.93 8.76
C GLY A 164 -6.12 -22.22 9.38
N ASP A 165 -6.62 -21.28 10.18
CA ASP A 165 -8.02 -21.25 10.59
C ASP A 165 -8.88 -20.71 9.45
N ASP A 166 -8.40 -19.64 8.81
CA ASP A 166 -8.92 -19.06 7.59
C ASP A 166 -8.19 -19.61 6.35
N ALA A 167 -8.95 -19.82 5.28
CA ALA A 167 -8.46 -20.24 3.98
C ALA A 167 -8.41 -19.08 2.98
N LEU A 168 -7.35 -19.04 2.19
CA LEU A 168 -7.14 -18.17 1.03
C LEU A 168 -6.94 -19.05 -0.20
N ASN A 169 -8.00 -19.19 -1.01
CA ASN A 169 -7.95 -20.01 -2.20
C ASN A 169 -7.23 -19.28 -3.35
N PRO A 170 -6.09 -19.79 -3.85
CA PRO A 170 -5.40 -19.17 -4.98
C PRO A 170 -6.20 -19.24 -6.28
N LEU A 171 -7.19 -20.13 -6.40
CA LEU A 171 -8.04 -20.27 -7.58
C LEU A 171 -9.34 -19.45 -7.50
N SER A 172 -9.53 -18.63 -6.45
CA SER A 172 -10.72 -17.81 -6.24
C SER A 172 -10.76 -16.60 -7.19
N VAL A 173 -10.92 -16.88 -8.48
CA VAL A 173 -11.19 -15.88 -9.52
C VAL A 173 -12.67 -15.96 -9.87
N GLY A 174 -13.39 -14.85 -9.71
CA GLY A 174 -14.85 -14.82 -9.83
C GLY A 174 -15.35 -15.48 -11.12
N ALA A 175 -16.51 -16.13 -11.07
CA ALA A 175 -17.06 -16.92 -12.18
C ALA A 175 -17.28 -16.15 -13.50
N GLY A 176 -17.32 -14.81 -13.45
CA GLY A 176 -17.44 -13.94 -14.62
C GLY A 176 -16.12 -13.59 -15.31
N VAL A 177 -14.97 -13.99 -14.76
CA VAL A 177 -13.65 -13.68 -15.32
C VAL A 177 -13.36 -14.63 -16.49
N ALA A 178 -12.94 -14.12 -17.64
CA ALA A 178 -12.59 -14.96 -18.79
C ALA A 178 -11.48 -15.97 -18.43
N PRO A 179 -11.53 -17.24 -18.90
CA PRO A 179 -10.59 -18.29 -18.51
C PRO A 179 -9.10 -17.93 -18.69
N ASP A 180 -8.76 -17.24 -19.78
CA ASP A 180 -7.40 -16.79 -20.06
C ASP A 180 -6.92 -15.73 -19.07
N LEU A 181 -7.79 -14.77 -18.72
CA LEU A 181 -7.49 -13.76 -17.69
C LEU A 181 -7.37 -14.41 -16.30
N ALA A 182 -8.27 -15.32 -15.98
CA ALA A 182 -8.22 -16.11 -14.75
C ALA A 182 -6.90 -16.88 -14.63
N ALA A 183 -6.45 -17.54 -15.70
CA ALA A 183 -5.16 -18.21 -15.74
C ALA A 183 -4.00 -17.23 -15.52
N GLY A 184 -4.02 -16.06 -16.16
CA GLY A 184 -3.00 -15.03 -15.99
C GLY A 184 -2.91 -14.47 -14.56
N LEU A 185 -4.04 -14.34 -13.86
CA LEU A 185 -4.09 -13.86 -12.47
C LEU A 185 -3.52 -14.89 -11.48
N VAL A 186 -3.77 -16.17 -11.74
CA VAL A 186 -3.44 -17.28 -10.82
C VAL A 186 -2.05 -17.86 -11.09
N LEU A 187 -1.54 -17.75 -12.32
CA LEU A 187 -0.24 -18.29 -12.70
C LEU A 187 0.93 -17.79 -11.82
N PRO A 188 1.03 -16.51 -11.42
CA PRO A 188 2.15 -16.05 -10.59
C PRO A 188 2.23 -16.78 -9.24
N VAL A 189 1.08 -16.98 -8.56
CA VAL A 189 1.05 -17.69 -7.27
C VAL A 189 1.35 -19.17 -7.45
N LEU A 190 0.73 -19.83 -8.44
CA LEU A 190 0.99 -21.25 -8.71
C LEU A 190 2.43 -21.50 -9.17
N SER A 191 3.03 -20.56 -9.89
CA SER A 191 4.45 -20.62 -10.27
C SER A 191 5.38 -20.55 -9.07
N VAL A 192 5.03 -19.78 -8.03
CA VAL A 192 5.81 -19.75 -6.79
C VAL A 192 5.61 -21.04 -6.00
N MET A 193 4.37 -21.56 -5.96
CA MET A 193 4.04 -22.83 -5.29
C MET A 193 4.73 -24.04 -5.94
N ALA A 194 4.75 -24.10 -7.27
CA ALA A 194 5.34 -25.19 -8.05
C ALA A 194 6.81 -24.96 -8.45
N GLY A 195 7.38 -23.79 -8.16
CA GLY A 195 8.72 -23.42 -8.56
C GLY A 195 9.82 -24.18 -7.83
N ASP A 196 10.94 -24.40 -8.52
CA ASP A 196 12.19 -24.83 -7.89
C ASP A 196 12.86 -23.68 -7.16
N GLU A 197 13.61 -24.03 -6.13
CA GLU A 197 14.56 -23.14 -5.49
C GLU A 197 15.72 -22.86 -6.46
N LYS A 198 15.67 -21.72 -7.14
CA LYS A 198 16.69 -21.30 -8.12
C LYS A 198 17.90 -20.63 -7.48
N GLY A 199 17.89 -20.47 -6.16
CA GLY A 199 18.93 -19.82 -5.38
C GLY A 199 18.37 -19.19 -4.11
N VAL A 200 19.26 -18.62 -3.31
CA VAL A 200 18.94 -17.95 -2.05
C VAL A 200 19.32 -16.48 -2.15
N ARG A 201 18.39 -15.56 -1.88
CA ARG A 201 18.67 -14.12 -1.73
C ARG A 201 18.26 -13.70 -0.34
N ASP A 202 19.19 -13.10 0.41
CA ASP A 202 18.99 -12.70 1.81
C ASP A 202 18.50 -13.84 2.72
N GLY A 203 19.02 -15.05 2.51
CA GLY A 203 18.61 -16.24 3.27
C GLY A 203 17.26 -16.84 2.86
N ARG A 204 16.61 -16.31 1.82
CA ARG A 204 15.30 -16.80 1.34
C ARG A 204 15.39 -17.45 -0.04
N PRO A 205 14.78 -18.63 -0.24
CA PRO A 205 14.79 -19.32 -1.52
C PRO A 205 13.92 -18.58 -2.55
N ILE A 206 14.47 -18.27 -3.72
CA ILE A 206 13.70 -17.78 -4.86
C ILE A 206 13.04 -18.98 -5.52
N ARG A 207 11.71 -19.05 -5.44
CA ARG A 207 10.90 -20.13 -6.03
C ARG A 207 10.10 -19.63 -7.22
N ARG A 208 10.47 -20.04 -8.43
CA ARG A 208 9.70 -19.72 -9.65
C ARG A 208 9.89 -20.80 -10.70
N LEU A 209 8.79 -21.26 -11.30
CA LEU A 209 8.84 -22.14 -12.46
C LEU A 209 9.62 -21.47 -13.62
N PRO A 210 10.35 -22.24 -14.44
CA PRO A 210 10.86 -21.79 -15.74
C PRO A 210 9.76 -21.24 -16.64
N ASP A 211 10.09 -20.33 -17.56
CA ASP A 211 9.10 -19.68 -18.41
C ASP A 211 8.37 -20.66 -19.34
N GLU A 212 9.06 -21.72 -19.81
CA GLU A 212 8.43 -22.80 -20.58
C GLU A 212 7.34 -23.55 -19.79
N ASP A 213 7.60 -23.82 -18.51
CA ASP A 213 6.69 -24.52 -17.60
C ASP A 213 5.53 -23.61 -17.20
N GLN A 214 5.79 -22.30 -17.10
CA GLN A 214 4.74 -21.30 -16.92
C GLN A 214 3.78 -21.27 -18.10
N GLY A 215 4.29 -21.30 -19.33
CA GLY A 215 3.45 -21.35 -20.55
C GLY A 215 2.61 -22.63 -20.64
N TRP A 216 3.21 -23.77 -20.28
CA TRP A 216 2.49 -25.04 -20.18
C TRP A 216 1.39 -24.99 -19.11
N LEU A 217 1.75 -24.56 -17.89
CA LEU A 217 0.82 -24.50 -16.76
C LEU A 217 -0.32 -23.50 -17.03
N TYR A 218 -0.03 -22.35 -17.64
CA TYR A 218 -1.05 -21.40 -18.09
C TYR A 218 -2.10 -22.06 -18.98
N THR A 219 -1.66 -22.85 -19.97
CA THR A 219 -2.56 -23.53 -20.91
C THR A 219 -3.48 -24.52 -20.19
N GLU A 220 -2.95 -25.24 -19.20
CA GLU A 220 -3.73 -26.18 -18.41
C GLU A 220 -4.71 -25.48 -17.46
N ILE A 221 -4.30 -24.37 -16.83
CA ILE A 221 -5.19 -23.55 -15.98
C ILE A 221 -6.33 -22.92 -16.79
N ALA A 222 -6.04 -22.37 -17.98
CA ALA A 222 -7.06 -21.77 -18.84
C ALA A 222 -8.09 -22.83 -19.30
N ALA A 223 -7.62 -24.03 -19.64
CA ALA A 223 -8.49 -25.15 -19.99
C ALA A 223 -9.34 -25.61 -18.79
N PHE A 224 -8.75 -25.66 -17.60
CA PHE A 224 -9.44 -25.97 -16.35
C PHE A 224 -10.58 -24.97 -16.08
N PHE A 225 -10.30 -23.65 -16.10
CA PHE A 225 -11.32 -22.64 -15.86
C PHE A 225 -12.43 -22.66 -16.91
N ARG A 226 -12.11 -22.92 -18.19
CA ARG A 226 -13.12 -23.10 -19.24
C ARG A 226 -14.08 -24.25 -18.94
N ARG A 227 -13.54 -25.38 -18.47
CA ARG A 227 -14.34 -26.56 -18.08
C ARG A 227 -15.17 -26.26 -16.82
N TRP A 228 -14.56 -25.67 -15.81
CA TRP A 228 -15.20 -25.32 -14.54
C TRP A 228 -16.34 -24.31 -14.72
N GLN A 229 -16.15 -23.28 -15.54
CA GLN A 229 -17.18 -22.29 -15.85
C GLN A 229 -18.36 -22.86 -16.63
N ALA A 230 -18.15 -23.94 -17.38
CA ALA A 230 -19.23 -24.63 -18.07
C ALA A 230 -20.08 -25.50 -17.11
N THR A 231 -19.51 -25.98 -16.00
CA THR A 231 -20.22 -26.83 -15.04
C THR A 231 -20.78 -26.06 -13.84
N ARG A 232 -20.24 -24.87 -13.51
CA ARG A 232 -20.72 -23.91 -12.48
C ARG A 232 -21.20 -24.52 -11.16
N GLN A 233 -20.40 -25.41 -10.57
CA GLN A 233 -20.79 -26.08 -9.33
C GLN A 233 -20.45 -25.26 -8.08
N ARG A 234 -19.18 -25.28 -7.69
CA ARG A 234 -18.63 -24.64 -6.49
C ARG A 234 -17.34 -23.93 -6.84
N GLU A 235 -16.85 -23.08 -5.95
CA GLU A 235 -15.52 -22.47 -6.07
C GLU A 235 -14.46 -23.57 -6.30
N PRO A 236 -13.58 -23.43 -7.30
CA PRO A 236 -12.59 -24.44 -7.62
C PRO A 236 -11.46 -24.38 -6.60
N ILE A 237 -10.98 -25.53 -6.13
CA ILE A 237 -9.83 -25.61 -5.21
C ILE A 237 -8.63 -26.25 -5.90
N LEU A 238 -7.46 -26.18 -5.27
CA LEU A 238 -6.21 -26.65 -5.86
C LEU A 238 -6.23 -28.15 -6.21
N SER A 239 -6.88 -28.97 -5.38
CA SER A 239 -7.12 -30.40 -5.64
C SER A 239 -7.92 -30.63 -6.92
N ASP A 240 -8.89 -29.76 -7.24
CA ASP A 240 -9.66 -29.86 -8.48
C ASP A 240 -8.77 -29.62 -9.70
N LEU A 241 -7.89 -28.61 -9.63
CA LEU A 241 -6.94 -28.32 -10.70
C LEU A 241 -5.93 -29.45 -10.88
N VAL A 242 -5.35 -29.95 -9.79
CA VAL A 242 -4.40 -31.06 -9.83
C VAL A 242 -5.06 -32.32 -10.40
N GLY A 243 -6.28 -32.65 -9.95
CA GLY A 243 -7.05 -33.80 -10.45
C GLY A 243 -7.42 -33.65 -11.93
N TYR A 244 -7.76 -32.44 -12.36
CA TYR A 244 -8.03 -32.12 -13.77
C TYR A 244 -6.79 -32.34 -14.64
N ILE A 245 -5.63 -31.83 -14.21
CA ILE A 245 -4.37 -32.00 -14.95
C ILE A 245 -4.03 -33.49 -15.08
N HIS A 246 -4.11 -34.27 -13.99
CA HIS A 246 -3.87 -35.72 -14.05
C HIS A 246 -4.81 -36.44 -15.02
N THR A 247 -6.11 -36.14 -14.94
CA THR A 247 -7.12 -36.76 -15.81
C THR A 247 -6.87 -36.43 -17.28
N ARG A 248 -6.56 -35.16 -17.57
CA ARG A 248 -6.31 -34.69 -18.94
C ARG A 248 -4.99 -35.20 -19.50
N SER A 249 -3.95 -35.33 -18.68
CA SER A 249 -2.67 -35.94 -19.05
C SER A 249 -2.81 -37.42 -19.33
N ALA A 250 -3.59 -38.16 -18.54
CA ALA A 250 -3.87 -39.58 -18.78
C ALA A 250 -4.67 -39.85 -20.07
N ALA A 251 -5.49 -38.88 -20.50
CA ALA A 251 -6.29 -38.99 -21.72
C ALA A 251 -5.53 -38.62 -23.01
N ARG A 252 -4.25 -38.25 -22.92
CA ARG A 252 -3.42 -37.77 -24.04
C ARG A 252 -2.19 -38.63 -24.21
N VAL A 253 -1.69 -38.72 -25.44
CA VAL A 253 -0.35 -39.22 -25.70
C VAL A 253 0.62 -38.08 -25.44
N LEU A 254 1.45 -38.22 -24.39
CA LEU A 254 2.46 -37.24 -24.02
C LEU A 254 3.85 -37.74 -24.38
N THR A 255 4.73 -36.82 -24.74
CA THR A 255 6.17 -37.11 -24.83
C THR A 255 6.74 -37.43 -23.44
N PRO A 256 7.88 -38.14 -23.34
CA PRO A 256 8.53 -38.38 -22.05
C PRO A 256 8.82 -37.09 -21.27
N HIS A 257 9.17 -36.01 -21.97
CA HIS A 257 9.43 -34.71 -21.36
C HIS A 257 8.17 -34.08 -20.77
N GLU A 258 7.04 -34.12 -21.48
CA GLU A 258 5.77 -33.60 -20.97
C GLU A 258 5.22 -34.42 -19.81
N LEU A 259 5.41 -35.74 -19.84
CA LEU A 259 5.04 -36.61 -18.73
C LEU A 259 5.82 -36.25 -17.47
N GLU A 260 7.14 -36.06 -17.59
CA GLU A 260 7.99 -35.66 -16.47
C GLU A 260 7.63 -34.27 -15.96
N ARG A 261 7.42 -33.29 -16.86
CA ARG A 261 6.95 -31.93 -16.49
C ARG A 261 5.64 -31.99 -15.70
N CYS A 262 4.65 -32.74 -16.21
CA CYS A 262 3.37 -32.92 -15.54
C CYS A 262 3.55 -33.54 -14.16
N ARG A 263 4.35 -34.61 -14.05
CA ARG A 263 4.65 -35.30 -12.79
C ARG A 263 5.28 -34.36 -11.77
N VAL A 264 6.28 -33.58 -12.16
CA VAL A 264 7.01 -32.68 -11.27
C VAL A 264 6.12 -31.53 -10.79
N ILE A 265 5.43 -30.85 -11.70
CA ILE A 265 4.59 -29.69 -11.35
C ILE A 265 3.43 -30.11 -10.46
N THR A 266 2.71 -31.19 -10.82
CA THR A 266 1.58 -31.68 -10.03
C THR A 266 2.03 -32.16 -8.65
N ALA A 267 3.15 -32.89 -8.54
CA ALA A 267 3.68 -33.32 -7.25
C ALA A 267 4.05 -32.15 -6.32
N ARG A 268 4.49 -31.01 -6.88
CA ARG A 268 4.78 -29.81 -6.08
C ARG A 268 3.52 -29.08 -5.64
N LEU A 269 2.53 -28.96 -6.53
CA LEU A 269 1.23 -28.39 -6.17
C LEU A 269 0.51 -29.23 -5.10
N GLN A 270 0.63 -30.57 -5.16
CA GLN A 270 0.06 -31.48 -4.15
C GLN A 270 0.57 -31.24 -2.73
N ARG A 271 1.73 -30.59 -2.54
CA ARG A 271 2.22 -30.19 -1.22
C ARG A 271 1.31 -29.17 -0.52
N PHE A 272 0.43 -28.52 -1.29
CA PHE A 272 -0.54 -27.54 -0.78
C PHE A 272 -1.97 -28.10 -0.73
N THR A 273 -2.19 -29.34 -1.17
CA THR A 273 -3.48 -30.04 -1.09
C THR A 273 -3.53 -31.05 0.06
N LEU A 274 -2.43 -31.19 0.83
CA LEU A 274 -2.31 -32.14 1.94
C LEU A 274 -1.79 -31.45 3.21
N GLY A 275 -2.22 -31.96 4.37
CA GLY A 275 -1.79 -31.48 5.69
C GLY A 275 -2.19 -30.02 5.98
N ASP A 276 -1.41 -29.33 6.81
CA ASP A 276 -1.73 -27.97 7.28
C ASP A 276 -1.85 -26.95 6.15
N ARG A 277 -1.12 -27.14 5.04
CA ARG A 277 -1.19 -26.23 3.88
C ARG A 277 -2.52 -26.36 3.14
N ALA A 278 -3.16 -27.52 3.19
CA ALA A 278 -4.49 -27.71 2.61
C ALA A 278 -5.54 -26.85 3.32
N ASN A 279 -5.40 -26.69 4.65
CA ASN A 279 -6.30 -25.83 5.43
C ASN A 279 -6.24 -24.36 4.97
N VAL A 280 -5.08 -23.92 4.49
CA VAL A 280 -4.87 -22.57 3.96
C VAL A 280 -5.30 -22.44 2.50
N PHE A 281 -4.83 -23.34 1.62
CA PHE A 281 -4.86 -23.10 0.17
C PHE A 281 -5.79 -24.01 -0.64
N ASP A 282 -6.33 -25.08 -0.04
CA ASP A 282 -7.12 -26.09 -0.75
C ASP A 282 -8.57 -26.16 -0.26
N ARG A 283 -9.12 -25.01 0.09
CA ARG A 283 -10.49 -24.81 0.55
C ARG A 283 -11.04 -23.50 -0.03
N PRO A 284 -12.36 -23.34 -0.18
CA PRO A 284 -12.95 -22.06 -0.58
C PRO A 284 -12.48 -20.91 0.32
N SER A 285 -12.31 -19.72 -0.25
CA SER A 285 -11.86 -18.56 0.53
C SER A 285 -12.86 -18.24 1.64
N THR A 286 -12.36 -18.08 2.87
CA THR A 286 -13.20 -17.88 4.07
C THR A 286 -13.50 -16.40 4.35
N PHE A 287 -12.76 -15.50 3.70
CA PHE A 287 -12.93 -14.07 3.84
C PHE A 287 -13.02 -13.42 2.45
N PRO A 288 -13.83 -12.36 2.29
CA PRO A 288 -13.83 -11.58 1.07
C PRO A 288 -12.51 -10.80 0.99
N ALA A 289 -11.61 -11.19 0.09
CA ALA A 289 -10.35 -10.46 -0.14
C ALA A 289 -10.57 -9.00 -0.58
N CYS A 290 -11.75 -8.69 -1.14
CA CYS A 290 -12.25 -7.34 -1.36
C CYS A 290 -13.74 -7.43 -1.73
N ALA A 291 -14.64 -7.21 -0.77
CA ALA A 291 -16.04 -6.91 -1.10
C ALA A 291 -16.43 -5.67 -0.30
N PRO A 292 -16.87 -4.56 -0.91
CA PRO A 292 -17.61 -3.56 -0.16
C PRO A 292 -18.81 -4.29 0.42
N SER A 293 -19.02 -4.21 1.74
CA SER A 293 -20.20 -4.82 2.31
C SER A 293 -21.48 -4.33 1.63
N PRO A 294 -22.54 -5.16 1.59
CA PRO A 294 -23.88 -4.78 1.13
C PRO A 294 -24.48 -3.54 1.84
N TRP A 295 -23.86 -3.01 2.91
CA TRP A 295 -24.23 -1.74 3.54
C TRP A 295 -24.10 -0.50 2.62
N HIS A 296 -23.45 -0.63 1.45
CA HIS A 296 -23.27 0.49 0.51
C HIS A 296 -24.42 0.77 -0.48
N THR A 297 -25.54 0.04 -0.44
CA THR A 297 -26.65 0.23 -1.41
C THR A 297 -27.80 1.10 -0.94
N ARG A 298 -27.78 1.69 0.26
CA ARG A 298 -28.76 2.72 0.65
C ARG A 298 -28.10 4.08 0.81
N ARG A 299 -28.20 4.88 -0.25
CA ARG A 299 -28.12 6.35 -0.20
C ARG A 299 -29.13 6.85 0.85
N THR A 300 -28.68 7.08 2.07
CA THR A 300 -29.18 8.05 3.08
C THR A 300 -28.65 7.66 4.46
N SER A 301 -27.37 7.96 4.76
CA SER A 301 -26.76 8.16 6.10
C SER A 301 -25.22 8.05 5.99
N PRO A 302 -24.42 8.79 6.80
CA PRO A 302 -22.96 8.69 6.74
C PRO A 302 -22.48 7.31 7.27
N PRO A 303 -21.42 6.72 6.69
CA PRO A 303 -20.93 5.39 7.10
C PRO A 303 -20.27 5.46 8.48
N ARG A 304 -20.66 4.56 9.39
CA ARG A 304 -20.15 4.48 10.77
C ARG A 304 -19.08 3.39 11.00
N SER A 305 -18.46 2.81 9.97
CA SER A 305 -17.31 1.92 10.18
C SER A 305 -16.33 1.89 8.99
N PRO A 306 -15.04 2.19 9.20
CA PRO A 306 -14.00 1.96 8.20
C PRO A 306 -13.66 0.47 8.10
N TRP A 307 -13.43 0.00 6.88
CA TRP A 307 -13.02 -1.37 6.59
C TRP A 307 -11.52 -1.56 6.85
N CYS A 308 -11.16 -2.52 7.71
CA CYS A 308 -9.78 -2.98 7.90
C CYS A 308 -9.69 -4.50 7.93
N SER A 309 -8.73 -5.07 7.19
CA SER A 309 -8.43 -6.50 7.20
C SER A 309 -6.94 -6.74 7.42
N LEU A 310 -6.59 -7.58 8.39
CA LEU A 310 -5.23 -8.06 8.63
C LEU A 310 -5.09 -9.50 8.16
N LEU A 311 -4.10 -9.79 7.34
CA LEU A 311 -3.69 -11.16 7.00
C LEU A 311 -2.46 -11.53 7.83
N SER A 312 -2.62 -12.49 8.74
CA SER A 312 -1.54 -13.03 9.58
C SER A 312 -1.19 -14.48 9.21
N TRP A 313 0.10 -14.81 9.30
CA TRP A 313 0.62 -16.17 9.11
C TRP A 313 0.90 -16.78 10.49
N GLY A 314 -0.04 -17.58 11.02
CA GLY A 314 0.20 -18.33 12.25
C GLY A 314 1.35 -19.33 12.07
N HIS A 315 2.36 -19.27 12.97
CA HIS A 315 3.39 -20.30 13.19
C HIS A 315 4.42 -20.59 12.07
N TRP A 316 4.60 -19.71 11.09
CA TRP A 316 5.76 -19.77 10.18
C TRP A 316 6.67 -18.58 10.45
N ARG A 317 7.72 -18.77 11.27
CA ARG A 317 8.71 -17.71 11.56
C ARG A 317 9.34 -17.22 10.25
N VAL A 318 8.90 -16.06 9.78
CA VAL A 318 9.54 -15.31 8.71
C VAL A 318 10.58 -14.42 9.37
N ALA A 319 11.85 -14.86 9.40
CA ALA A 319 12.93 -13.96 9.76
C ALA A 319 13.06 -12.88 8.68
N GLY A 320 12.70 -11.65 9.01
CA GLY A 320 12.97 -10.44 8.23
C GLY A 320 11.75 -9.54 8.14
N CYS A 321 11.79 -8.45 8.91
CA CYS A 321 10.78 -7.39 8.97
C CYS A 321 10.56 -6.77 7.58
N GLY A 322 9.42 -7.07 6.98
CA GLY A 322 8.90 -6.37 5.81
C GLY A 322 7.40 -6.24 5.95
N CYS A 323 6.92 -5.08 6.39
CA CYS A 323 5.50 -4.75 6.38
C CYS A 323 5.16 -4.15 5.01
N TRP A 324 4.28 -4.81 4.27
CA TRP A 324 3.71 -4.25 3.04
C TRP A 324 2.31 -3.76 3.36
N TRP A 325 2.05 -2.48 3.11
CA TRP A 325 0.78 -1.82 3.35
C TRP A 325 0.18 -1.39 2.02
N TRP A 326 -1.12 -1.66 1.85
CA TRP A 326 -1.92 -1.13 0.76
C TRP A 326 -3.14 -0.44 1.38
N SER A 327 -3.41 0.79 0.96
CA SER A 327 -4.68 1.46 1.23
C SER A 327 -5.24 1.98 -0.09
N THR A 328 -6.57 2.01 -0.16
CA THR A 328 -7.31 2.61 -1.27
C THR A 328 -8.35 3.55 -0.69
N ARG A 329 -8.48 4.74 -1.27
CA ARG A 329 -9.70 5.56 -1.14
C ARG A 329 -10.59 5.28 -2.36
N PRO A 330 -11.92 5.15 -2.21
CA PRO A 330 -12.80 5.20 -3.36
C PRO A 330 -12.63 6.56 -4.05
N ILE A 331 -12.37 6.54 -5.36
CA ILE A 331 -12.37 7.75 -6.19
C ILE A 331 -13.82 8.26 -6.19
N ALA A 332 -14.02 9.48 -5.70
CA ALA A 332 -15.29 10.20 -5.80
C ALA A 332 -15.47 10.77 -7.21
#